data_AF-A0A4P7HER2-F1
#
_entry.id   AF-A0A4P7HER2-F1
#
_cell.length_a   1.000
_cell.length_b   1.000
_cell.length_c   1.000
_cell.angle_alpha   90.00
_cell.angle_beta   90.00
_cell.angle_gamma   90.00
#
_symmetry.space_group_name_H-M   'P 1'
#
loop_
_entity.id
_entity.type
_entity.pdbx_description
1 polymer ?
#
loop_
_entity_poly.entity_id
_entity_poly.type
_entity_poly.pdbx_seq_one_letter_code
_entity_poly.pdbx_strand_id
1 'polypeptide(L)'
;MGRPDRIRQGPRTRRRARESDSLTVQDASWDGRSTRSAVPRRLRDAGNACVTALRKVVWYFDSILGGQDYRRYVDHLARNHPGCEVPTEREYWRTRHADADNNPTNRCC
;
A
#
# COMPACT_ATOMS: atom_id res chain seq x y z
N MET A 1 38.36 24.37 -32.44
CA MET A 1 37.18 25.24 -32.51
C MET A 1 36.08 24.64 -31.64
N GLY A 2 35.55 25.42 -30.69
CA GLY A 2 34.22 25.19 -30.09
C GLY A 2 34.10 24.18 -28.94
N ARG A 3 34.58 24.55 -27.74
CA ARG A 3 33.96 24.18 -26.45
C ARG A 3 32.66 24.99 -26.24
N PRO A 4 31.81 24.80 -25.19
CA PRO A 4 31.89 23.85 -24.06
C PRO A 4 30.55 23.16 -23.65
N ASP A 5 30.69 22.19 -22.74
CA ASP A 5 29.88 21.91 -21.54
C ASP A 5 28.48 22.54 -21.41
N ARG A 6 27.44 21.70 -21.45
CA ARG A 6 26.13 22.04 -20.88
C ARG A 6 26.05 21.56 -19.42
N ILE A 7 26.48 22.45 -18.55
CA ILE A 7 26.25 22.43 -17.10
C ILE A 7 24.73 22.45 -16.80
N ARG A 8 24.28 21.47 -16.00
CA ARG A 8 23.36 21.59 -14.84
C ARG A 8 22.10 22.45 -14.98
N GLN A 9 20.92 21.82 -14.92
CA GLN A 9 19.76 22.38 -14.20
C GLN A 9 18.93 21.25 -13.57
N GLY A 10 19.19 20.97 -12.28
CA GLY A 10 18.28 20.18 -11.45
C GLY A 10 17.05 21.01 -11.07
N PRO A 11 15.88 20.39 -10.82
CA PRO A 11 14.69 21.12 -10.43
C PRO A 11 14.89 21.78 -9.05
N ARG A 12 15.05 23.11 -9.06
CA ARG A 12 14.99 23.97 -7.87
C ARG A 12 13.52 24.09 -7.45
N THR A 13 13.01 23.13 -6.70
CA THR A 13 11.73 23.31 -6.01
C THR A 13 11.97 24.24 -4.83
N ARG A 14 11.53 25.49 -5.00
CA ARG A 14 11.63 26.59 -4.05
C ARG A 14 11.10 26.16 -2.67
N ARG A 15 11.93 26.37 -1.64
CA ARG A 15 11.51 26.53 -0.24
C ARG A 15 10.27 27.42 -0.21
N ARG A 16 9.11 26.87 0.16
CA ARG A 16 7.96 27.71 0.50
C ARG A 16 8.28 28.42 1.82
N ALA A 17 8.13 29.74 1.73
CA ALA A 17 8.25 30.66 2.82
C ALA A 17 7.27 30.29 3.95
N ARG A 18 7.77 30.55 5.15
CA ARG A 18 7.08 30.48 6.42
C ARG A 18 6.06 31.63 6.46
N GLU A 19 4.81 31.32 6.17
CA GLU A 19 3.70 32.26 6.28
C GLU A 19 3.19 32.20 7.72
N SER A 20 3.70 33.14 8.50
CA SER A 20 3.16 33.49 9.81
C SER A 20 1.93 34.34 9.51
N ASP A 21 0.72 33.90 9.88
CA ASP A 21 -0.35 34.88 9.98
C ASP A 21 -1.45 34.56 11.00
N SER A 22 -1.78 35.64 11.69
CA SER A 22 -2.94 35.96 12.51
C SER A 22 -3.36 34.97 13.61
N LEU A 23 -2.94 35.34 14.82
CA LEU A 23 -3.63 35.05 16.07
C LEU A 23 -5.06 35.60 15.98
N THR A 24 -6.02 34.77 15.54
CA THR A 24 -7.45 35.11 15.66
C THR A 24 -7.89 34.77 17.08
N VAL A 25 -8.12 35.82 17.86
CA VAL A 25 -8.81 35.81 19.14
C VAL A 25 -10.13 35.04 18.99
N GLN A 26 -10.29 34.01 19.82
CA GLN A 26 -11.49 33.20 19.89
C GLN A 26 -12.53 33.94 20.72
N ASP A 27 -13.64 34.35 20.09
CA ASP A 27 -14.91 34.57 20.78
C ASP A 27 -15.84 33.43 20.34
N ALA A 28 -15.95 32.42 21.20
CA ALA A 28 -16.80 31.26 20.95
C ALA A 28 -17.80 31.16 22.10
N SER A 29 -18.94 31.80 21.87
CA SER A 29 -20.18 31.67 22.64
C SER A 29 -20.54 30.20 22.86
N TRP A 30 -20.83 29.88 24.11
CA TRP A 30 -20.99 28.52 24.63
C TRP A 30 -22.42 28.00 24.38
N ASP A 31 -22.67 27.47 23.18
CA ASP A 31 -23.89 26.73 22.88
C ASP A 31 -23.67 25.23 23.12
N GLY A 32 -24.50 24.64 24.00
CA GLY A 32 -24.44 23.26 24.50
C GLY A 32 -24.55 22.15 23.45
N ARG A 33 -23.53 21.98 22.62
CA ARG A 33 -23.43 20.95 21.59
C ARG A 33 -22.49 19.84 22.03
N SER A 34 -23.06 18.66 22.30
CA SER A 34 -22.45 17.32 22.30
C SER A 34 -20.93 17.30 22.39
N THR A 35 -20.39 16.92 23.54
CA THR A 35 -18.97 16.58 23.77
C THR A 35 -18.57 15.32 23.00
N ARG A 36 -18.76 15.30 21.67
CA ARG A 36 -18.00 14.41 20.80
C ARG A 36 -16.57 14.81 20.99
N SER A 37 -15.77 13.92 21.56
CA SER A 37 -14.35 14.13 21.80
C SER A 37 -13.73 14.83 20.58
N ALA A 38 -13.36 16.09 20.76
CA ALA A 38 -12.67 16.87 19.76
C ALA A 38 -11.23 16.35 19.73
N VAL A 39 -11.05 15.15 19.15
CA VAL A 39 -9.71 14.61 18.92
C VAL A 39 -9.02 15.65 18.04
N PRO A 40 -7.96 16.33 18.52
CA PRO A 40 -7.31 17.39 17.78
C PRO A 40 -6.88 16.85 16.42
N ARG A 41 -7.08 17.64 15.35
CA ARG A 41 -6.84 17.22 13.95
C ARG A 41 -5.49 16.52 13.75
N ARG A 42 -4.47 16.96 14.48
CA ARG A 42 -3.11 16.37 14.44
C ARG A 42 -3.05 14.92 14.92
N LEU A 43 -3.87 14.52 15.88
CA LEU A 43 -3.99 13.11 16.29
C LEU A 43 -4.68 12.26 15.23
N ARG A 44 -5.67 12.82 14.52
CA ARG A 44 -6.31 12.14 13.37
C ARG A 44 -5.35 12.01 12.19
N ASP A 45 -4.59 13.06 11.90
CA ASP A 45 -3.58 13.06 10.84
C ASP A 45 -2.47 12.04 11.14
N ALA A 46 -1.99 11.99 12.38
CA ALA A 46 -1.03 10.98 12.83
C ALA A 46 -1.62 9.55 12.75
N GLY A 47 -2.88 9.36 13.17
CA GLY A 47 -3.57 8.07 13.05
C GLY A 47 -3.69 7.62 11.59
N ASN A 48 -4.11 8.52 10.69
CA ASN A 48 -4.23 8.23 9.26
C ASN A 48 -2.87 7.91 8.62
N ALA A 49 -1.80 8.59 9.04
CA ALA A 49 -0.44 8.28 8.60
C ALA A 49 0.00 6.88 9.03
N CYS A 50 -0.25 6.49 10.28
CA CYS A 50 0.05 5.15 10.79
C CYS A 50 -0.75 4.07 10.05
N VAL A 51 -2.05 4.28 9.82
CA VAL A 51 -2.88 3.35 9.04
C VAL A 51 -2.36 3.21 7.61
N THR A 52 -1.96 4.31 6.98
CA THR A 52 -1.40 4.28 5.62
C THR A 52 -0.06 3.52 5.58
N ALA A 53 0.79 3.69 6.59
CA ALA A 53 2.04 2.96 6.70
C ALA A 53 1.82 1.45 6.91
N LEU A 54 0.91 1.07 7.82
CA LEU A 54 0.55 -0.33 8.05
C LEU A 54 0.00 -0.98 6.78
N ARG A 55 -0.86 -0.29 6.02
CA ARG A 55 -1.37 -0.82 4.74
C ARG A 55 -0.27 -1.07 3.72
N LYS A 56 0.76 -0.21 3.66
CA LYS A 56 1.92 -0.42 2.78
C LYS A 56 2.75 -1.63 3.21
N VAL A 57 2.92 -1.83 4.52
CA VAL A 57 3.63 -2.99 5.07
C VAL A 57 2.87 -4.28 4.75
N VAL A 58 1.56 -4.29 4.96
CA VAL A 58 0.70 -5.44 4.61
C VAL A 58 0.78 -5.73 3.10
N TRP A 59 0.67 -4.71 2.25
CA TRP A 59 0.81 -4.88 0.79
C TRP A 59 2.19 -5.44 0.40
N TYR A 60 3.26 -4.97 1.04
CA TYR A 60 4.61 -5.48 0.80
C TYR A 60 4.73 -6.96 1.17
N PHE A 61 4.24 -7.34 2.35
CA PHE A 61 4.22 -8.74 2.76
C PHE A 61 3.34 -9.61 1.86
N ASP A 62 2.15 -9.12 1.49
CA ASP A 62 1.26 -9.78 0.53
C ASP A 62 1.94 -9.99 -0.83
N SER A 63 2.75 -9.03 -1.28
CA SER A 63 3.52 -9.13 -2.53
C SER A 63 4.70 -10.12 -2.47
N ILE A 64 5.34 -10.28 -1.31
CA ILE A 64 6.51 -11.16 -1.12
C ILE A 64 6.11 -12.60 -0.76
N LEU A 65 5.17 -12.75 0.17
CA LEU A 65 4.71 -14.07 0.64
C LEU A 65 3.76 -14.74 -0.37
N GLY A 66 3.37 -14.04 -1.44
CA GLY A 66 2.45 -14.59 -2.43
C GLY A 66 1.03 -14.71 -1.88
N GLY A 67 0.58 -13.77 -1.04
CA GLY A 67 -0.81 -13.76 -0.55
C GLY A 67 -1.85 -13.65 -1.67
N GLN A 68 -1.42 -13.19 -2.85
CA GLN A 68 -2.22 -13.15 -4.08
C GLN A 68 -2.05 -14.39 -4.98
N ASP A 69 -1.41 -15.47 -4.53
CA ASP A 69 -1.13 -16.64 -5.38
C ASP A 69 -2.40 -17.31 -5.88
N TYR A 70 -3.41 -17.45 -5.02
CA TYR A 70 -4.71 -17.98 -5.45
C TYR A 70 -5.36 -17.07 -6.52
N ARG A 71 -5.38 -15.75 -6.31
CA ARG A 71 -5.93 -14.81 -7.30
C ARG A 71 -5.17 -14.83 -8.61
N ARG A 72 -3.83 -14.91 -8.55
CA ARG A 72 -2.99 -15.08 -9.73
C ARG A 72 -3.27 -16.40 -10.45
N TYR A 73 -3.51 -17.48 -9.71
CA TYR A 73 -3.90 -18.77 -10.26
C TYR A 73 -5.27 -18.70 -10.95
N VAL A 74 -6.27 -18.08 -10.33
CA VAL A 74 -7.60 -17.89 -10.95
C VAL A 74 -7.51 -17.02 -12.20
N ASP A 75 -6.78 -15.90 -12.15
CA ASP A 75 -6.56 -15.05 -13.32
C ASP A 75 -5.86 -15.80 -14.46
N HIS A 76 -4.87 -16.65 -14.11
CA HIS A 76 -4.18 -17.50 -15.07
C HIS A 76 -5.11 -18.55 -15.67
N LEU A 77 -5.92 -19.20 -14.83
CA LEU A 77 -6.90 -20.20 -15.24
C LEU A 77 -7.96 -19.59 -16.15
N ALA A 78 -8.47 -18.40 -15.82
CA ALA A 78 -9.43 -17.68 -16.63
C ALA A 78 -8.89 -17.29 -18.01
N ARG A 79 -7.58 -16.99 -18.11
CA ARG A 79 -6.93 -16.65 -19.39
C ARG A 79 -6.62 -17.88 -20.25
N ASN A 80 -6.18 -18.97 -19.64
CA ASN A 80 -5.68 -20.15 -20.36
C ASN A 80 -6.75 -21.22 -20.60
N HIS A 81 -7.75 -21.29 -19.71
CA HIS A 81 -8.80 -22.31 -19.73
C HIS A 81 -10.17 -21.68 -19.45
N PRO A 82 -10.71 -20.87 -20.38
CA PRO A 82 -12.06 -20.33 -20.24
C PRO A 82 -13.08 -21.47 -20.25
N GLY A 83 -13.75 -21.71 -19.11
CA GLY A 83 -14.80 -22.73 -18.97
C GLY A 83 -14.47 -23.89 -18.03
N CYS A 84 -13.25 -23.95 -17.47
CA CYS A 84 -12.96 -24.88 -16.38
C CYS A 84 -13.52 -24.37 -15.05
N GLU A 85 -14.00 -25.29 -14.21
CA GLU A 85 -14.44 -24.97 -12.86
C GLU A 85 -13.24 -24.48 -12.03
N VAL A 86 -13.39 -23.31 -11.40
CA VAL A 86 -12.34 -22.72 -10.57
C VAL A 86 -12.34 -23.45 -9.22
N PRO A 87 -11.25 -24.15 -8.85
CA PRO A 87 -11.18 -24.86 -7.57
C PRO A 87 -11.24 -23.87 -6.41
N THR A 88 -11.81 -24.30 -5.28
CA THR A 88 -11.84 -23.43 -4.09
C THR A 88 -10.43 -23.18 -3.56
N GLU A 89 -10.23 -22.07 -2.84
CA GLU A 89 -8.91 -21.71 -2.29
C GLU A 89 -8.29 -22.84 -1.45
N ARG A 90 -9.10 -23.53 -0.65
CA ARG A 90 -8.65 -24.67 0.17
C ARG A 90 -8.19 -25.86 -0.67
N GLU A 91 -8.87 -26.14 -1.77
CA GLU A 91 -8.49 -27.20 -2.71
C GLU A 91 -7.21 -26.83 -3.45
N TYR A 92 -7.07 -25.59 -3.90
CA TYR A 92 -5.85 -25.09 -4.52
C TYR A 92 -4.64 -25.32 -3.61
N TRP A 93 -4.71 -24.91 -2.34
CA TRP A 93 -3.60 -25.12 -1.40
C TRP A 93 -3.33 -26.59 -1.13
N ARG A 94 -4.38 -27.42 -0.99
CA ARG A 94 -4.21 -28.86 -0.77
C ARG A 94 -3.49 -29.53 -1.94
N THR A 95 -3.95 -29.27 -3.17
CA THR A 95 -3.33 -29.82 -4.38
C THR A 95 -1.91 -29.33 -4.53
N ARG A 96 -1.65 -28.02 -4.31
CA ARG A 96 -0.30 -27.46 -4.38
C ARG A 96 0.67 -28.10 -3.37
N HIS A 97 0.23 -28.36 -2.14
CA HIS A 97 1.05 -29.06 -1.15
C HIS A 97 1.26 -30.53 -1.52
N ALA A 98 0.21 -31.21 -2.00
CA ALA A 98 0.32 -32.59 -2.47
C ALA A 98 1.27 -32.70 -3.67
N ASP A 99 1.23 -31.75 -4.62
CA ASP A 99 2.15 -31.71 -5.75
C ASP A 99 3.59 -31.45 -5.30
N ALA A 100 3.79 -30.61 -4.29
CA ALA A 100 5.11 -30.36 -3.71
C ALA A 100 5.67 -31.60 -2.97
N ASP A 101 4.81 -32.36 -2.29
CA ASP A 101 5.19 -33.61 -1.62
C ASP A 101 5.46 -34.75 -2.63
N ASN A 102 4.62 -34.86 -3.66
CA ASN A 102 4.68 -35.93 -4.66
C ASN A 102 5.72 -35.69 -5.76
N ASN A 103 6.10 -34.44 -6.02
CA ASN A 103 7.07 -34.09 -7.05
C ASN A 103 8.35 -33.48 -6.43
N PRO A 104 9.20 -34.29 -5.78
CA PRO A 104 10.44 -33.82 -5.15
C PRO A 104 11.54 -33.47 -6.17
N THR A 105 11.20 -32.98 -7.38
CA THR A 105 12.13 -32.71 -8.50
C THR A 105 13.28 -31.74 -8.14
N ASN A 106 13.29 -31.14 -6.95
CA ASN A 106 14.45 -30.39 -6.43
C ASN A 106 15.49 -31.25 -5.69
N ARG A 107 15.27 -32.56 -5.52
CA ARG A 107 16.26 -33.45 -4.91
C ARG A 107 17.29 -33.80 -5.98
N CYS A 108 18.28 -32.92 -6.11
CA CYS A 108 19.50 -33.20 -6.85
C CYS A 108 20.11 -34.50 -6.32
N CYS A 109 20.16 -35.51 -7.19
CA CYS A 109 21.32 -36.37 -7.29
C CYS A 109 22.40 -35.69 -8.13
#